data_AF-N0CXG1-F1
#
_entry.id   AF-N0CXG1-F1
#
_cell.length_a   1.000
_cell.length_b   1.000
_cell.length_c   1.000
_cell.angle_alpha   90.00
_cell.angle_beta   90.00
_cell.angle_gamma   90.00
#
_symmetry.space_group_name_H-M   'P 1'
#
loop_
_entity.id
_entity.type
_entity.pdbx_description
1 polymer ?
#
loop_
_entity_poly.entity_id
_entity_poly.type
_entity_poly.pdbx_seq_one_letter_code
_entity_poly.pdbx_strand_id
1 'polypeptide(L)'
;MERRRNRPTLEEPVTVRAEEAVMTRKIADCRKYPSETNCSLAISGEEDEVVRAASEHAVSVHGHEDSPELRSRIRTMLEDERVSV
;
A
#
# COMPACT_ATOMS: atom_id res chain seq x y z
N MET A 1 6.61 46.08 32.52
CA MET A 1 6.01 44.99 33.31
C MET A 1 5.29 44.06 32.35
N GLU A 2 6.01 43.17 31.66
CA GLU A 2 6.36 41.83 32.14
C GLU A 2 5.20 40.84 32.18
N ARG A 3 5.21 39.96 31.14
CA ARG A 3 4.90 38.52 31.21
C ARG A 3 3.39 38.23 31.36
N ARG A 4 2.79 37.36 30.54
CA ARG A 4 3.24 35.99 30.33
C ARG A 4 2.90 35.51 28.91
N ARG A 5 3.94 35.04 28.24
CA ARG A 5 3.85 34.11 27.12
C ARG A 5 3.03 32.90 27.60
N ASN A 6 1.83 32.72 27.07
CA ASN A 6 1.11 31.47 27.20
C ASN A 6 1.81 30.46 26.29
N ARG A 7 2.94 29.94 26.77
CA ARG A 7 3.72 28.89 26.15
C ARG A 7 3.11 27.58 26.67
N PRO A 8 2.30 26.85 25.89
CA PRO A 8 1.91 25.51 26.29
C PRO A 8 3.18 24.69 26.51
N THR A 9 3.25 24.05 27.67
CA THR A 9 4.38 23.29 28.17
C THR A 9 4.66 22.10 27.26
N LEU A 10 5.94 21.96 26.88
CA LEU A 10 6.52 20.82 26.18
C LEU A 10 6.60 19.62 27.12
N GLU A 11 5.47 19.03 27.52
CA GLU A 11 5.46 17.84 28.38
C GLU A 11 4.27 16.94 28.08
N GLU A 12 4.21 16.38 26.87
CA GLU A 12 3.64 15.06 26.66
C GLU A 12 4.55 14.31 25.69
N PRO A 13 5.17 13.18 26.08
CA PRO A 13 5.87 12.35 25.12
C PRO A 13 4.80 11.86 24.15
N VAL A 14 4.84 12.33 22.90
CA VAL A 14 4.17 11.65 21.78
C VAL A 14 4.86 10.30 21.69
N THR A 15 4.40 9.36 22.50
CA THR A 15 4.62 7.95 22.31
C THR A 15 3.89 7.65 21.01
N VAL A 16 4.62 7.76 19.89
CA VAL A 16 4.29 6.97 18.69
C VAL A 16 4.47 5.51 19.11
N ARG A 17 3.45 5.02 19.83
CA ARG A 17 3.28 3.64 20.24
C ARG A 17 3.34 2.83 18.96
N ALA A 18 4.35 1.99 18.82
CA ALA A 18 4.41 0.62 18.25
C ALA A 18 3.31 0.09 17.29
N GLU A 19 2.52 0.96 16.66
CA GLU A 19 1.40 0.74 15.75
C GLU A 19 1.60 1.55 14.45
N GLU A 20 2.80 2.09 14.23
CA GLU A 20 3.33 2.11 12.87
C GLU A 20 3.63 0.65 12.54
N ALA A 21 2.58 -0.09 12.22
CA ALA A 21 2.72 -1.41 11.64
C ALA A 21 3.79 -1.25 10.57
N VAL A 22 4.87 -2.01 10.70
CA VAL A 22 5.69 -2.36 9.55
C VAL A 22 4.73 -3.10 8.63
N MET A 23 3.93 -2.34 7.87
CA MET A 23 3.09 -2.83 6.80
C MET A 23 4.10 -3.36 5.82
N THR A 24 4.37 -4.66 5.91
CA THR A 24 5.32 -5.30 5.01
C THR A 24 4.93 -4.88 3.61
N ARG A 25 5.83 -4.15 2.95
CA ARG A 25 5.58 -3.66 1.59
C ARG A 25 5.13 -4.83 0.74
N LYS A 26 4.08 -4.63 -0.03
CA LYS A 26 3.54 -5.65 -0.91
C LYS A 26 3.97 -5.37 -2.33
N ILE A 27 4.01 -6.43 -3.13
CA ILE A 27 4.21 -6.35 -4.56
C ILE A 27 3.13 -7.17 -5.28
N ALA A 28 2.46 -6.52 -6.25
CA ALA A 28 1.65 -7.18 -7.26
C ALA A 28 2.49 -7.28 -8.55
N ASP A 29 2.84 -8.50 -8.95
CA ASP A 29 3.67 -8.73 -10.14
C ASP A 29 2.85 -9.37 -11.27
N CYS A 30 2.46 -8.56 -12.26
CA CYS A 30 1.68 -9.03 -13.40
C CYS A 30 2.47 -10.01 -14.29
N ARG A 31 3.81 -10.01 -14.22
CA ARG A 31 4.67 -10.91 -15.01
C ARG A 31 4.47 -12.38 -14.64
N LYS A 32 4.03 -12.65 -13.40
CA LYS A 32 3.78 -14.00 -12.89
C LYS A 32 2.49 -14.61 -13.43
N TYR A 33 1.63 -13.81 -14.05
CA TYR A 33 0.34 -14.22 -14.58
C TYR A 33 0.31 -14.03 -16.10
N PRO A 34 0.92 -14.96 -16.87
CA PRO A 34 0.98 -14.86 -18.31
C PRO A 34 -0.45 -14.79 -18.88
N SER A 35 -0.79 -13.61 -19.40
CA SER A 35 -2.07 -13.28 -20.03
C SER A 35 -1.79 -12.76 -21.44
N GLU A 36 -2.82 -12.66 -22.29
CA GLU A 36 -2.67 -12.21 -23.69
C GLU A 36 -1.94 -10.85 -23.82
N THR A 37 -2.12 -9.97 -22.83
CA THR A 37 -1.49 -8.64 -22.78
C THR A 37 0.02 -8.66 -22.54
N ASN A 38 0.62 -9.80 -22.16
CA ASN A 38 2.05 -9.93 -21.82
C ASN A 38 2.55 -8.80 -20.89
N CYS A 39 1.77 -8.49 -19.86
CA CYS A 39 2.03 -7.35 -18.99
C CYS A 39 3.34 -7.53 -18.21
N SER A 40 4.21 -6.52 -18.29
CA SER A 40 5.50 -6.48 -17.59
C SER A 40 5.48 -5.66 -16.31
N LEU A 41 4.30 -5.15 -15.91
CA LEU A 41 4.14 -4.24 -14.78
C LEU A 41 4.31 -4.98 -13.45
N ALA A 42 5.03 -4.36 -12.53
CA ALA A 42 5.08 -4.74 -11.13
C ALA A 42 4.80 -3.50 -10.28
N ILE A 43 3.84 -3.60 -9.37
CA ILE A 43 3.38 -2.49 -8.52
C ILE A 43 3.76 -2.83 -7.08
N SER A 44 4.48 -1.93 -6.42
CA SER A 44 4.90 -2.11 -5.04
C SER A 44 4.56 -0.90 -4.17
N GLY A 45 4.29 -1.14 -2.89
CA GLY A 45 3.84 -0.11 -1.96
C GLY A 45 3.20 -0.70 -0.71
N GLU A 46 2.37 0.06 -0.01
CA GLU A 46 1.52 -0.49 1.05
C GLU A 46 0.43 -1.39 0.44
N GLU A 47 -0.06 -2.36 1.21
CA GLU A 47 -1.03 -3.34 0.73
C GLU A 47 -2.24 -2.68 0.06
N ASP A 48 -2.88 -1.72 0.72
CA ASP A 48 -4.11 -1.10 0.21
C ASP A 48 -3.85 -0.18 -0.99
N GLU A 49 -2.66 0.41 -1.11
CA GLU A 49 -2.23 1.16 -2.31
C GLU A 49 -2.06 0.22 -3.50
N VAL A 50 -1.37 -0.89 -3.29
CA VAL A 50 -1.09 -1.88 -4.33
C VAL A 50 -2.39 -2.53 -4.82
N VAL A 51 -3.32 -2.87 -3.92
CA VAL A 51 -4.63 -3.45 -4.31
C VAL A 51 -5.41 -2.49 -5.20
N ARG A 52 -5.50 -1.21 -4.82
CA ARG A 52 -6.23 -0.22 -5.60
C ARG A 52 -5.63 -0.08 -7.00
N ALA A 53 -4.31 0.17 -7.08
CA ALA A 53 -3.61 0.35 -8.35
C ALA A 53 -3.65 -0.90 -9.24
N ALA A 54 -3.48 -2.09 -8.67
CA ALA A 54 -3.55 -3.34 -9.42
C ALA A 54 -4.98 -3.63 -9.92
N SER A 55 -6.01 -3.25 -9.17
CA SER A 55 -7.41 -3.41 -9.59
C SER A 55 -7.73 -2.49 -10.76
N GLU A 56 -7.33 -1.22 -10.70
CA GLU A 56 -7.50 -0.28 -11.82
C GLU A 56 -6.78 -0.76 -13.08
N HIS A 57 -5.57 -1.31 -12.93
CA HIS A 57 -4.82 -1.91 -14.03
C HIS A 57 -5.54 -3.14 -14.61
N ALA A 58 -6.01 -4.04 -13.76
CA ALA A 58 -6.76 -5.23 -14.17
C ALA A 58 -8.03 -4.86 -14.96
N VAL A 59 -8.74 -3.82 -14.57
CA VAL A 59 -9.95 -3.36 -15.29
C VAL A 59 -9.58 -2.68 -16.61
N SER A 60 -8.66 -1.70 -16.57
CA SER A 60 -8.37 -0.88 -17.74
C SER A 60 -7.54 -1.57 -18.81
N VAL A 61 -6.68 -2.53 -18.44
CA VAL A 61 -5.72 -3.18 -19.35
C VAL A 61 -6.09 -4.64 -19.63
N HIS A 62 -6.63 -5.34 -18.64
CA HIS A 62 -7.04 -6.75 -18.77
C HIS A 62 -8.56 -6.93 -18.94
N GLY A 63 -9.34 -5.84 -18.91
CA GLY A 63 -10.79 -5.89 -19.12
C GLY A 63 -11.55 -6.65 -18.02
N HIS A 64 -10.95 -6.83 -16.84
CA HIS A 64 -11.64 -7.43 -15.70
C HIS A 64 -12.75 -6.51 -15.19
N GLU A 65 -13.77 -7.10 -14.55
CA GLU A 65 -14.83 -6.32 -13.92
C GLU A 65 -14.38 -5.77 -12.56
N ASP A 66 -14.59 -4.47 -12.33
CA ASP A 66 -14.33 -3.84 -11.04
C ASP A 66 -15.31 -4.35 -9.99
N SER A 67 -14.83 -5.27 -9.16
CA SER A 67 -15.64 -5.95 -8.17
C SER A 67 -14.88 -6.09 -6.85
N PRO A 68 -15.59 -6.21 -5.70
CA PRO A 68 -14.95 -6.50 -4.43
C PRO A 68 -14.25 -7.87 -4.43
N GLU A 69 -14.74 -8.82 -5.23
CA GLU A 69 -14.09 -10.11 -5.46
C GLU A 69 -12.75 -9.95 -6.16
N LEU A 70 -12.66 -9.13 -7.22
CA LEU A 70 -11.39 -8.85 -7.90
C LEU A 70 -10.35 -8.31 -6.92
N ARG A 71 -10.72 -7.31 -6.11
CA ARG A 71 -9.84 -6.73 -5.08
C ARG A 71 -9.38 -7.76 -4.06
N SER A 72 -10.28 -8.66 -3.66
CA SER A 72 -9.97 -9.74 -2.70
C SER A 72 -9.01 -10.77 -3.30
N ARG A 73 -9.20 -11.15 -4.57
CA ARG A 73 -8.28 -12.03 -5.30
C ARG A 73 -6.91 -11.40 -5.43
N ILE A 74 -6.85 -10.11 -5.78
CA ILE A 74 -5.59 -9.36 -5.87
C ILE A 74 -4.86 -9.37 -4.52
N ARG A 75 -5.55 -9.12 -3.39
CA ARG A 75 -4.96 -9.20 -2.05
C ARG A 75 -4.29 -10.54 -1.78
N THR A 76 -4.92 -11.65 -2.17
CA THR A 76 -4.36 -12.99 -1.99
C THR A 76 -3.15 -13.27 -2.90
N MET A 77 -3.05 -12.56 -4.02
CA MET A 77 -1.93 -12.67 -4.96
C MET A 77 -0.72 -11.80 -4.61
N LEU A 78 -0.86 -10.88 -3.66
CA LEU A 78 0.24 -10.01 -3.25
C LEU A 78 1.34 -10.79 -2.55
N GLU A 79 2.57 -10.46 -2.88
CA GLU A 79 3.75 -11.01 -2.24
C GLU A 79 4.42 -9.97 -1.35
N ASP A 80 5.12 -10.42 -0.32
CA ASP A 80 5.96 -9.53 0.49
C ASP A 80 7.18 -9.08 -0.32
N GLU A 81 7.37 -7.77 -0.39
CA GLU A 81 8.55 -7.19 -1.00
C GLU A 81 9.74 -7.34 -0.05
N ARG A 82 10.62 -8.29 -0.38
CA ARG A 82 11.90 -8.43 0.30
C ARG A 82 12.85 -7.34 -0.17
N VAL A 83 12.89 -6.24 0.57
CA VAL A 83 13.92 -5.22 0.41
C VAL A 83 15.20 -5.75 1.07
N SER A 84 16.10 -6.32 0.27
CA SER A 84 17.48 -6.53 0.71
C SER A 84 18.18 -5.16 0.69
N VAL A 85 18.40 -4.59 1.86
CA VAL A 85 19.27 -3.41 2.04
C VAL A 85 20.74 -3.79 1.97
#